data_AF-A0A2H6AEY7-F1
#
_entry.id   AF-A0A2H6AEY7-F1
#
_cell.length_a   1.000
_cell.length_b   1.000
_cell.length_c   1.000
_cell.angle_alpha   90.00
_cell.angle_beta   90.00
_cell.angle_gamma   90.00
#
_symmetry.space_group_name_H-M   'P 1'
#
loop_
_entity.id
_entity.type
_entity.pdbx_description
1 polymer ?
#
loop_
_entity_poly.entity_id
_entity_poly.type
_entity_poly.pdbx_seq_one_letter_code
_entity_poly.pdbx_strand_id
1 'polypeptide(L)'
;MIIRNGLQGGQAWFIRTSSLDGGIPDGTSNTVLLGEKYINPSNLNKGSDPGDNEGYVSGFDGDTVRAGNFQPLQDRAGVTDTNAFGSAHPGSFNAVMADRSIRRIRYSVALDVLVLACLRDDGQQFSLQDLE
;
A
#
# COMPACT_ATOMS: atom_id res chain seq x y z
N MET A 1 2.34 3.54 7.01
CA MET A 1 1.19 2.81 6.47
C MET A 1 1.47 1.31 6.56
N ILE A 2 0.59 0.52 7.18
CA ILE A 2 0.71 -0.95 7.24
C ILE A 2 -0.08 -1.53 6.06
N ILE A 3 0.44 -2.54 5.38
CA ILE A 3 -0.16 -3.10 4.17
C ILE A 3 -1.11 -4.25 4.51
N ARG A 4 -2.32 -4.23 3.94
CA ARG A 4 -3.30 -5.33 4.10
C ARG A 4 -2.88 -6.58 3.33
N ASN A 5 -3.32 -7.71 3.89
CA ASN A 5 -3.46 -9.00 3.21
C ASN A 5 -3.92 -8.86 1.75
N GLY A 6 -3.22 -9.52 0.83
CA GLY A 6 -3.60 -9.67 -0.58
C GLY A 6 -4.93 -10.42 -0.82
N LEU A 7 -5.31 -10.51 -2.09
CA LEU A 7 -6.61 -10.96 -2.68
C LEU A 7 -7.69 -11.40 -1.67
N GLN A 8 -8.68 -10.54 -1.45
CA GLN A 8 -9.97 -10.95 -0.88
C GLN A 8 -10.74 -11.79 -1.90
N GLY A 9 -10.92 -13.10 -1.65
CA GLY A 9 -11.77 -13.95 -2.50
C GLY A 9 -11.61 -15.48 -2.43
N GLY A 10 -10.65 -16.02 -1.68
CA GLY A 10 -10.45 -17.47 -1.51
C GLY A 10 -11.08 -18.05 -0.24
N GLN A 11 -11.44 -19.34 -0.27
CA GLN A 11 -12.13 -20.12 0.78
C GLN A 11 -11.33 -20.34 2.11
N ALA A 12 -10.32 -19.53 2.42
CA ALA A 12 -9.60 -19.63 3.69
C ALA A 12 -9.06 -18.26 4.13
N TRP A 13 -9.27 -17.93 5.40
CA TRP A 13 -8.49 -16.90 6.09
C TRP A 13 -7.05 -17.40 6.19
N PHE A 14 -6.20 -17.02 5.25
CA PHE A 14 -4.79 -17.38 5.32
C PHE A 14 -4.13 -16.59 6.46
N ILE A 15 -3.68 -17.32 7.49
CA ILE A 15 -2.79 -16.79 8.50
C ILE A 15 -1.41 -16.72 7.85
N ARG A 16 -1.01 -15.51 7.45
CA ARG A 16 0.32 -15.21 6.89
C ARG A 16 1.29 -14.89 8.02
N THR A 17 2.38 -15.65 8.14
CA THR A 17 3.35 -15.52 9.23
C THR A 17 4.73 -15.23 8.66
N SER A 18 5.44 -14.32 9.32
CA SER A 18 6.88 -14.13 9.14
C SER A 18 7.53 -14.37 10.50
N SER A 19 8.47 -15.30 10.59
CA SER A 19 9.25 -15.50 11.81
C SER A 19 10.45 -14.56 11.83
N LEU A 20 10.95 -14.24 13.03
CA LEU A 20 12.16 -13.43 13.16
C LEU A 20 13.38 -14.11 12.51
N ASP A 21 13.47 -15.44 12.61
CA ASP A 21 14.56 -16.22 12.03
C ASP A 21 14.43 -16.39 10.51
N GLY A 22 13.19 -16.43 10.01
CA GLY A 22 12.88 -16.59 8.58
C GLY A 22 12.86 -15.28 7.80
N GLY A 23 12.81 -14.13 8.48
CA GLY A 23 12.81 -12.82 7.85
C GLY A 23 11.58 -12.57 6.99
N ILE A 24 11.78 -11.97 5.82
CA ILE A 24 10.75 -11.68 4.81
C ILE A 24 10.98 -12.64 3.62
N PRO A 25 10.18 -13.71 3.48
CA PRO A 25 10.40 -14.75 2.48
C PRO A 25 10.50 -14.25 1.04
N ASP A 26 9.67 -13.28 0.64
CA ASP A 26 9.65 -12.75 -0.74
C ASP A 26 10.78 -11.72 -1.00
N GLY A 27 11.60 -11.45 0.02
CA GLY A 27 12.73 -10.54 -0.03
C GLY A 27 12.39 -9.12 0.44
N THR A 28 13.31 -8.53 1.20
CA THR A 28 13.14 -7.21 1.80
C THR A 28 13.10 -6.08 0.77
N SER A 29 13.75 -6.25 -0.39
CA SER A 29 13.74 -5.28 -1.49
C SER A 29 12.48 -5.33 -2.35
N ASN A 30 11.70 -6.40 -2.25
CA ASN A 30 10.50 -6.65 -3.05
C ASN A 30 9.21 -6.44 -2.26
N THR A 31 9.33 -6.28 -0.94
CA THR A 31 8.18 -6.09 -0.05
C THR A 31 8.06 -4.63 0.34
N VAL A 32 6.92 -4.01 0.03
CA VAL A 32 6.62 -2.65 0.47
C VAL A 32 6.41 -2.67 1.99
N LEU A 33 7.02 -1.71 2.70
CA LEU A 33 6.88 -1.54 4.15
C LEU A 33 5.95 -0.36 4.48
N LEU A 34 6.11 0.76 3.78
CA LEU A 34 5.27 1.96 3.92
C LEU A 34 4.97 2.50 2.52
N GLY A 35 3.76 3.00 2.29
CA GLY A 35 3.42 3.77 1.10
C GLY A 35 2.63 5.02 1.49
N GLU A 36 2.63 5.99 0.58
CA GLU A 36 1.77 7.17 0.69
C GLU A 36 0.29 6.77 0.48
N LYS A 37 -0.59 7.40 1.27
CA LYS A 37 -2.04 7.22 1.16
C LYS A 37 -2.62 8.27 0.22
N TYR A 38 -3.64 7.89 -0.56
CA TYR A 38 -4.43 8.87 -1.30
C TYR A 38 -5.12 9.81 -0.32
N ILE A 39 -5.11 11.11 -0.64
CA ILE A 39 -5.85 12.13 0.10
C ILE A 39 -6.61 13.02 -0.87
N ASN A 40 -7.87 13.33 -0.52
CA ASN A 40 -8.60 14.41 -1.15
C ASN A 40 -8.05 15.76 -0.66
N PRO A 41 -7.36 16.57 -1.49
CA PRO A 41 -6.80 17.84 -1.04
C PRO A 41 -7.87 18.83 -0.54
N SER A 42 -9.14 18.67 -0.93
CA SER A 42 -10.23 19.49 -0.43
C SER A 42 -10.58 19.21 1.04
N ASN A 43 -10.17 18.07 1.58
CA ASN A 43 -10.43 17.65 2.96
C ASN A 43 -9.18 17.64 3.85
N LEU A 44 -8.00 17.90 3.27
CA LEU A 44 -6.72 17.90 3.98
C LEU A 44 -6.79 18.82 5.23
N ASN A 45 -6.38 18.30 6.39
CA ASN A 45 -6.40 18.99 7.68
C ASN A 45 -7.79 19.42 8.19
N LYS A 46 -8.88 18.83 7.67
CA LYS A 46 -10.25 19.14 8.12
C LYS A 46 -10.87 18.06 8.99
N GLY A 47 -10.29 16.86 9.03
CA GLY A 47 -10.85 15.71 9.73
C GLY A 47 -12.17 15.21 9.11
N SER A 48 -12.47 15.61 7.87
CA SER A 48 -13.69 15.21 7.16
C SER A 48 -13.44 14.17 6.07
N ASP A 49 -12.17 13.78 5.85
CA ASP A 49 -11.84 12.66 4.98
C ASP A 49 -11.85 11.37 5.83
N PRO A 50 -12.61 10.32 5.45
CA PRO A 50 -12.66 9.06 6.19
C PRO A 50 -11.35 8.26 6.24
N GLY A 51 -10.30 8.71 5.53
CA GLY A 51 -8.95 8.17 5.64
C GLY A 51 -7.93 9.17 6.16
N ASP A 52 -8.39 10.29 6.73
CA ASP A 52 -7.58 11.35 7.37
C ASP A 52 -8.40 12.10 8.44
N ASN A 53 -9.11 11.34 9.27
CA ASN A 53 -9.91 11.83 10.39
C ASN A 53 -9.51 11.21 11.73
N GLU A 54 -8.56 10.28 11.70
CA GLU A 54 -7.92 9.66 12.84
C GLU A 54 -6.39 9.92 12.84
N GLY A 55 -5.72 9.49 13.90
CA GLY A 55 -4.26 9.63 14.05
C GLY A 55 -3.52 8.31 13.81
N TYR A 56 -2.19 8.38 13.73
CA TYR A 56 -1.33 7.20 13.59
C TYR A 56 -1.50 6.16 14.71
N VAL A 57 -2.04 6.56 15.87
CA VAL A 57 -2.28 5.69 17.02
C VAL A 57 -3.50 4.76 16.85
N SER A 58 -4.33 4.96 15.81
CA SER A 58 -5.52 4.14 15.56
C SER A 58 -5.20 2.70 15.12
N GLY A 59 -3.94 2.40 14.81
CA GLY A 59 -3.48 1.04 14.58
C GLY A 59 -3.96 0.48 13.26
N PHE A 60 -4.98 -0.39 13.26
CA PHE A 60 -5.52 -1.02 12.06
C PHE A 60 -6.77 -0.29 11.58
N ASP A 61 -6.56 0.79 10.83
CA ASP A 61 -7.63 1.73 10.49
C ASP A 61 -7.49 2.32 9.07
N GLY A 62 -8.56 2.94 8.57
CA GLY A 62 -8.60 3.70 7.31
C GLY A 62 -7.59 4.84 7.24
N ASP A 63 -6.99 5.26 8.34
CA ASP A 63 -5.97 6.31 8.33
C ASP A 63 -4.55 5.80 8.16
N THR A 64 -4.34 4.52 8.49
CA THR A 64 -3.01 3.92 8.65
C THR A 64 -2.78 2.72 7.73
N VAL A 65 -3.83 2.16 7.11
CA VAL A 65 -3.77 0.89 6.39
C VAL A 65 -4.32 1.00 4.96
N ARG A 66 -3.55 0.55 3.96
CA ARG A 66 -4.03 0.36 2.57
C ARG A 66 -3.72 -1.05 2.09
N ALA A 67 -4.41 -1.47 1.04
CA ALA A 67 -4.25 -2.77 0.41
C ALA A 67 -3.74 -2.61 -1.02
N GLY A 68 -2.92 -3.54 -1.49
CA GLY A 68 -2.41 -3.54 -2.86
C GLY A 68 -3.46 -3.85 -3.94
N ASN A 69 -4.71 -4.15 -3.58
CA ASN A 69 -5.76 -4.54 -4.51
C ASN A 69 -6.68 -3.38 -4.94
N PHE A 70 -6.33 -2.14 -4.63
CA PHE A 70 -6.99 -0.93 -5.12
C PHE A 70 -6.03 -0.14 -6.00
N GLN A 71 -6.54 0.38 -7.13
CA GLN A 71 -5.69 1.11 -8.07
C GLN A 71 -5.14 2.36 -7.37
N PRO A 72 -3.82 2.57 -7.34
CA PRO A 72 -3.26 3.79 -6.78
C PRO A 72 -3.67 5.00 -7.64
N LEU A 73 -3.91 6.13 -7.00
CA LEU A 73 -4.40 7.33 -7.68
C LEU A 73 -3.60 8.57 -7.29
N GLN A 74 -3.51 9.52 -8.23
CA GLN A 74 -3.05 10.86 -7.90
C GLN A 74 -4.13 11.60 -7.12
N ASP A 75 -3.74 12.25 -6.04
CA ASP A 75 -4.61 13.05 -5.19
C ASP A 75 -5.43 14.04 -6.04
N ARG A 76 -6.76 14.01 -5.87
CA ARG A 76 -7.69 14.82 -6.65
C ARG A 76 -8.68 15.55 -5.76
N ALA A 77 -8.72 16.88 -5.90
CA ALA A 77 -9.66 17.74 -5.18
C ALA A 77 -11.11 17.31 -5.45
N GLY A 78 -11.90 17.25 -4.38
CA GLY A 78 -13.31 16.87 -4.42
C GLY A 78 -13.59 15.38 -4.56
N VAL A 79 -12.56 14.53 -4.56
CA VAL A 79 -12.70 13.08 -4.72
C VAL A 79 -12.02 12.36 -3.58
N THR A 80 -12.77 11.53 -2.88
CA THR A 80 -12.31 10.77 -1.72
C THR A 80 -12.20 9.29 -2.08
N ASP A 81 -11.06 8.68 -1.76
CA ASP A 81 -10.81 7.23 -1.83
C ASP A 81 -9.95 6.81 -0.64
N THR A 82 -10.58 6.21 0.36
CA THR A 82 -9.93 5.76 1.60
C THR A 82 -9.13 4.47 1.41
N ASN A 83 -9.30 3.73 0.31
CA ASN A 83 -8.68 2.41 0.14
C ASN A 83 -7.41 2.44 -0.70
N ALA A 84 -7.27 3.43 -1.58
CA ALA A 84 -6.15 3.53 -2.50
C ALA A 84 -4.87 4.08 -1.83
N PHE A 85 -3.73 3.55 -2.28
CA PHE A 85 -2.48 4.29 -2.23
C PHE A 85 -2.59 5.55 -3.11
N GLY A 86 -1.83 6.58 -2.79
CA GLY A 86 -1.87 7.80 -3.57
C GLY A 86 -0.89 8.85 -3.10
N SER A 87 -0.83 9.97 -3.81
CA SER A 87 0.05 11.09 -3.53
C SER A 87 -0.29 12.30 -4.41
N ALA A 88 0.19 13.48 -4.05
CA ALA A 88 0.17 14.66 -4.91
C ALA A 88 1.24 14.60 -6.04
N HIS A 89 2.19 13.66 -5.97
CA HIS A 89 3.26 13.51 -6.95
C HIS A 89 2.73 13.11 -8.34
N PRO A 90 3.14 13.78 -9.43
CA PRO A 90 2.68 13.42 -10.76
C PRO A 90 3.05 11.98 -11.17
N GLY A 91 2.03 11.20 -11.53
CA GLY A 91 2.18 9.87 -12.14
C GLY A 91 2.55 8.72 -11.20
N SER A 92 2.80 8.96 -9.92
CA SER A 92 3.25 7.93 -8.98
C SER A 92 3.15 8.35 -7.52
N PHE A 93 3.23 7.40 -6.60
CA PHE A 93 3.47 7.64 -5.18
C PHE A 93 4.81 7.04 -4.72
N ASN A 94 5.31 7.51 -3.59
CA ASN A 94 6.52 6.97 -2.97
C ASN A 94 6.19 5.80 -2.05
N ALA A 95 7.02 4.77 -2.11
CA ALA A 95 6.95 3.59 -1.26
C ALA A 95 8.33 3.31 -0.66
N VAL A 96 8.37 3.03 0.63
CA VAL A 96 9.56 2.52 1.33
C VAL A 96 9.46 1.01 1.34
N MET A 97 10.50 0.33 0.85
CA MET A 97 10.61 -1.12 0.88
C MET A 97 11.15 -1.58 2.25
N ALA A 98 11.00 -2.87 2.57
CA ALA A 98 11.45 -3.41 3.86
C ALA A 98 12.98 -3.40 4.03
N ASP A 99 13.75 -3.28 2.94
CA ASP A 99 15.20 -3.06 2.97
C ASP A 99 15.60 -1.59 3.19
N ARG A 100 14.63 -0.69 3.33
CA ARG A 100 14.76 0.78 3.50
C ARG A 100 15.05 1.54 2.22
N SER A 101 15.04 0.89 1.06
CA SER A 101 15.07 1.59 -0.22
C SER A 101 13.75 2.31 -0.48
N ILE A 102 13.79 3.38 -1.28
CA ILE A 102 12.60 4.10 -1.73
C ILE A 102 12.38 3.76 -3.21
N ARG A 103 11.14 3.43 -3.54
CA ARG A 103 10.67 3.14 -4.89
C ARG A 103 9.52 4.08 -5.22
N ARG A 104 9.42 4.44 -6.50
CA ARG A 104 8.34 5.28 -7.00
C ARG A 104 7.39 4.42 -7.82
N ILE A 105 6.22 4.12 -7.27
CA ILE A 105 5.25 3.20 -7.87
C ILE A 105 4.24 4.00 -8.68
N ARG A 106 4.06 3.66 -9.95
CA ARG A 106 3.13 4.37 -10.85
C ARG A 106 1.68 4.15 -10.47
N TYR A 107 0.84 5.13 -10.78
CA TYR A 107 -0.62 4.96 -10.70
C TYR A 107 -1.17 3.97 -11.72
N SER A 108 -0.43 3.69 -12.80
CA SER A 108 -0.80 2.70 -13.82
C SER A 108 -0.28 1.29 -13.54
N VAL A 109 0.31 1.04 -12.36
CA VAL A 109 0.79 -0.28 -11.96
C VAL A 109 -0.33 -1.31 -12.08
N ALA A 110 -0.01 -2.50 -12.57
CA ALA A 110 -0.96 -3.60 -12.63
C ALA A 110 -1.26 -4.09 -11.20
N LEU A 111 -2.55 -4.31 -10.90
CA LEU A 111 -2.99 -4.63 -9.53
C LEU A 111 -2.44 -5.95 -9.01
N ASP A 112 -2.24 -6.93 -9.89
CA ASP A 112 -1.57 -8.19 -9.54
C ASP A 112 -0.15 -7.92 -9.03
N VAL A 113 0.64 -7.14 -9.76
CA VAL A 113 2.01 -6.76 -9.36
C VAL A 113 2.01 -5.99 -8.04
N LEU A 114 1.09 -5.03 -7.86
CA LEU A 114 0.98 -4.27 -6.62
C LEU A 114 0.60 -5.16 -5.43
N VAL A 115 -0.31 -6.12 -5.64
CA VAL A 115 -0.65 -7.12 -4.62
C VAL A 115 0.56 -7.95 -4.25
N LEU A 116 1.35 -8.42 -5.22
CA LEU A 116 2.58 -9.19 -4.95
C LEU A 116 3.58 -8.37 -4.14
N ALA A 117 3.80 -7.10 -4.48
CA ALA A 117 4.69 -6.21 -3.71
C ALA A 117 4.18 -5.91 -2.29
N CYS A 118 2.87 -6.06 -2.07
CA CYS A 118 2.19 -5.87 -0.79
C CYS A 118 2.12 -7.15 0.06
N LEU A 119 2.38 -8.30 -0.55
CA LEU A 119 2.53 -9.60 0.10
C LEU A 119 4.01 -9.85 0.39
N ARG A 120 4.28 -10.59 1.46
CA ARG A 120 5.64 -10.76 2.00
C ARG A 120 6.10 -12.23 2.02
N ASP A 121 5.15 -13.15 1.82
CA ASP A 121 5.29 -14.59 2.03
C ASP A 121 4.47 -15.45 1.03
N ASP A 122 4.16 -14.95 -0.17
CA ASP A 122 3.40 -15.71 -1.17
C ASP A 122 4.28 -16.51 -2.15
N GLY A 123 5.60 -16.28 -2.14
CA GLY A 123 6.59 -16.94 -2.97
C GLY A 123 6.49 -16.61 -4.46
N GLN A 124 5.63 -15.67 -4.85
CA GLN A 124 5.50 -15.21 -6.23
C GLN A 124 6.56 -14.16 -6.54
N GLN A 125 6.89 -14.05 -7.83
CA GLN A 125 7.93 -13.13 -8.31
C GLN A 125 7.33 -12.12 -9.27
N PHE A 126 7.86 -10.91 -9.23
CA PHE A 126 7.54 -9.83 -10.16
C PHE A 126 8.80 -9.02 -10.46
N SER A 127 8.81 -8.26 -11.56
CA SER A 127 9.90 -7.33 -11.84
C SER A 127 9.63 -5.99 -11.18
N LEU A 128 10.64 -5.39 -10.53
CA LEU A 128 10.52 -4.04 -9.96
C LEU A 128 10.17 -2.98 -11.02
N GLN A 129 10.54 -3.22 -12.28
CA GLN A 129 10.18 -2.34 -13.41
C GLN A 129 8.68 -2.35 -13.73
N ASP A 130 7.95 -3.37 -13.27
CA ASP A 130 6.51 -3.42 -13.43
C ASP A 130 5.82 -2.44 -12.45
N LEU A 131 6.45 -2.12 -11.32
CA LEU A 131 6.01 -1.08 -10.38
C LEU A 131 6.32 0.34 -10.86
N GLU A 132 7.53 0.55 -11.40
CA GLU A 132 8.17 1.85 -11.71
C GLU A 132 7.99 2.31 -13.14
#